data_AF-A0A6B9G718-F1
#
_entry.id   AF-A0A6B9G718-F1
#
_cell.length_a   1.000
_cell.length_b   1.000
_cell.length_c   1.000
_cell.angle_alpha   90.00
_cell.angle_beta   90.00
_cell.angle_gamma   90.00
#
_symmetry.space_group_name_H-M   'P 1'
#
loop_
_entity.id
_entity.type
_entity.pdbx_description
1 polymer ?
#
loop_
_entity_poly.entity_id
_entity_poly.type
_entity_poly.pdbx_seq_one_letter_code
_entity_poly.pdbx_strand_id
1 'polypeptide(L)'
;MLFELEYGSLRSLSRIVRILAGDFSGDDFINRLMRPLSFWLMQDANKTSPQRRQRFHDSVRFHAETTSRASQRKDSIPLYLEAVSTKDRTEIWLEAIRLTAQGFCVEVCPGTNIGQLPAKHHQHHLMWCGAGISSSRMSQYLYERESGYPVMLCGPDQSILKDSVACMVSL
;
A
#
# COMPACT_ATOMS: atom_id res chain seq x y z
N MET A 1 10.13 18.77 -1.33
CA MET A 1 9.98 17.36 -1.74
C MET A 1 10.25 17.16 -3.23
N LEU A 2 9.62 17.91 -4.14
CA LEU A 2 9.83 17.77 -5.60
C LEU A 2 11.29 17.90 -6.05
N PHE A 3 12.02 18.92 -5.56
CA PHE A 3 13.45 19.08 -5.83
C PHE A 3 14.26 17.84 -5.42
N GLU A 4 13.90 17.22 -4.31
CA GLU A 4 14.63 16.08 -3.74
C GLU A 4 14.29 14.77 -4.42
N LEU A 5 13.12 14.69 -5.05
CA LEU A 5 12.78 13.61 -5.98
C LEU A 5 13.60 13.70 -7.27
N GLU A 6 13.94 14.91 -7.70
CA GLU A 6 14.65 15.12 -8.97
C GLU A 6 16.17 15.06 -8.80
N TYR A 7 16.72 15.79 -7.84
CA TYR A 7 18.16 16.00 -7.69
C TYR A 7 18.73 15.54 -6.34
N GLY A 8 17.86 15.20 -5.39
CA GLY A 8 18.26 14.85 -4.03
C GLY A 8 19.05 13.55 -3.91
N SER A 9 19.43 13.19 -2.69
CA SER A 9 19.83 11.82 -2.33
C SER A 9 18.63 11.07 -1.73
N LEU A 10 18.68 9.74 -1.70
CA LEU A 10 17.65 8.95 -1.00
C LEU A 10 17.57 9.34 0.49
N ARG A 11 18.71 9.62 1.13
CA ARG A 11 18.77 10.02 2.55
C ARG A 11 18.07 11.36 2.81
N SER A 12 18.32 12.36 1.96
CA SER A 12 17.69 13.69 2.09
C SER A 12 16.19 13.60 1.81
N LEU A 13 15.77 12.79 0.84
CA LEU A 13 14.36 12.51 0.58
C LEU A 13 13.69 11.82 1.78
N SER A 14 14.28 10.76 2.33
CA SER A 14 13.76 10.06 3.52
C SER A 14 13.70 10.98 4.75
N ARG A 15 14.64 11.91 4.90
CA ARG A 15 14.61 12.92 5.96
C ARG A 15 13.41 13.84 5.80
N ILE A 16 13.16 14.35 4.59
CA ILE A 16 12.02 15.23 4.31
C ILE A 16 10.70 14.50 4.52
N VAL A 17 10.57 13.26 4.04
CA VAL A 17 9.38 12.42 4.28
C VAL A 17 9.10 12.28 5.77
N ARG A 18 10.13 12.04 6.58
CA ARG A 18 10.00 11.92 8.04
C ARG A 18 9.60 13.23 8.72
N ILE A 19 10.17 14.36 8.30
CA ILE A 19 9.80 15.68 8.83
C ILE A 19 8.33 15.94 8.53
N LEU A 20 7.91 15.77 7.29
CA LEU A 20 6.52 15.95 6.88
C LEU A 20 5.58 14.99 7.64
N ALA A 21 5.97 13.73 7.82
CA ALA A 21 5.18 12.79 8.61
C ALA A 21 5.04 13.18 10.10
N GLY A 22 5.95 14.01 10.63
CA GLY A 22 5.88 14.55 11.99
C GLY A 22 5.05 15.85 12.08
N ASP A 23 5.01 16.63 11.01
CA ASP A 23 4.30 17.92 10.96
C ASP A 23 2.78 17.76 10.69
N PHE A 24 2.36 16.62 10.12
CA PHE A 24 0.96 16.33 9.79
C PHE A 24 0.43 15.13 10.59
N SER A 25 -0.90 15.07 10.78
CA SER A 25 -1.53 13.83 11.22
C SER A 25 -1.31 12.71 10.20
N GLY A 26 -1.32 11.44 10.61
CA GLY A 26 -1.09 10.32 9.69
C GLY A 26 -2.06 10.31 8.51
N ASP A 27 -3.34 10.61 8.75
CA ASP A 27 -4.35 10.69 7.70
C ASP A 27 -4.14 11.91 6.79
N ASP A 28 -3.81 13.10 7.31
CA ASP A 28 -3.54 14.27 6.47
C ASP A 28 -2.26 14.10 5.65
N PHE A 29 -1.20 13.56 6.27
CA PHE A 29 0.05 13.25 5.60
C PHE A 29 -0.20 12.34 4.38
N ILE A 30 -1.01 11.30 4.54
CA ILE A 30 -1.29 10.38 3.43
C ILE A 30 -2.29 10.96 2.45
N ASN A 31 -3.45 11.44 2.90
CA ASN A 31 -4.56 11.78 2.02
C ASN A 31 -4.45 13.17 1.39
N ARG A 32 -3.80 14.14 2.06
CA ARG A 32 -3.68 15.51 1.57
C ARG A 32 -2.33 15.81 0.92
N LEU A 33 -1.29 15.03 1.22
CA LEU A 33 0.05 15.26 0.67
C LEU A 33 0.53 14.09 -0.21
N MET A 34 0.67 12.88 0.36
CA MET A 34 1.39 11.80 -0.31
C MET A 34 0.60 11.15 -1.45
N ARG A 35 -0.70 10.87 -1.29
CA ARG A 35 -1.55 10.33 -2.37
C ARG A 35 -1.71 11.31 -3.54
N PRO A 36 -1.99 12.62 -3.32
CA PRO A 36 -1.97 13.61 -4.39
C PRO A 36 -0.63 13.68 -5.13
N LEU A 37 0.49 13.60 -4.41
CA LEU A 37 1.82 13.58 -5.03
C LEU A 37 2.04 12.32 -5.87
N SER A 38 1.64 11.14 -5.39
CA SER A 38 1.70 9.89 -6.17
C SER A 38 0.91 10.00 -7.47
N PHE A 39 -0.31 10.54 -7.38
CA PHE A 39 -1.18 10.76 -8.53
C PHE A 39 -0.56 11.73 -9.54
N TRP A 40 -0.02 12.86 -9.07
CA TRP A 40 0.67 13.82 -9.93
C TRP A 40 1.89 13.20 -10.64
N LEU A 41 2.70 12.42 -9.90
CA LEU A 41 3.86 11.72 -10.46
C LEU A 41 3.45 10.66 -11.50
N MET A 42 2.29 10.03 -11.34
CA MET A 42 1.79 9.06 -12.33
C MET A 42 1.35 9.72 -13.64
N GLN A 43 0.73 10.90 -13.56
CA GLN A 43 0.27 11.65 -14.74
C GLN A 43 1.39 12.38 -15.48
N ASP A 44 2.53 12.55 -14.83
CA ASP A 44 3.66 13.27 -15.39
C ASP A 44 4.29 12.53 -16.58
N ALA A 45 4.19 13.13 -17.77
CA ALA A 45 4.71 12.58 -19.03
C ALA A 45 6.18 12.93 -19.30
N ASN A 46 6.86 13.63 -18.38
CA ASN A 46 8.26 14.02 -18.56
C ASN A 46 9.21 12.81 -18.63
N LYS A 47 10.32 12.95 -19.37
CA LYS A 47 11.33 11.89 -19.53
C LYS A 47 11.92 11.36 -18.21
N THR A 48 11.99 12.20 -17.18
CA THR A 48 12.50 11.84 -15.83
C THR A 48 11.42 11.30 -14.91
N SER A 49 10.15 11.26 -15.34
CA SER A 49 9.01 10.75 -14.57
C SER A 49 9.22 9.33 -14.01
N PRO A 50 9.73 8.33 -14.78
CA PRO A 50 9.96 6.99 -14.25
C PRO A 50 10.95 6.96 -13.07
N GLN A 51 12.02 7.77 -13.14
CA GLN A 51 13.02 7.86 -12.09
C GLN A 51 12.44 8.53 -10.84
N ARG A 52 11.68 9.62 -10.99
CA ARG A 52 11.00 10.28 -9.87
C ARG A 52 9.98 9.37 -9.19
N ARG A 53 9.19 8.63 -9.97
CA ARG A 53 8.24 7.62 -9.45
C ARG A 53 8.95 6.51 -8.67
N GLN A 54 10.06 5.98 -9.21
CA GLN A 54 10.86 4.97 -8.54
C GLN A 54 11.41 5.49 -7.21
N ARG A 55 12.00 6.69 -7.20
CA ARG A 55 12.55 7.31 -5.99
C ARG A 55 11.48 7.61 -4.95
N PHE A 56 10.31 8.07 -5.39
CA PHE A 56 9.16 8.28 -4.52
C PHE A 56 8.74 6.95 -3.88
N HIS A 57 8.53 5.91 -4.68
CA HIS A 57 8.20 4.57 -4.22
C HIS A 57 9.19 4.06 -3.16
N ASP A 58 10.50 4.13 -3.45
CA ASP A 58 11.54 3.65 -2.54
C ASP A 58 11.54 4.43 -1.22
N SER A 59 11.31 5.75 -1.27
CA SER A 59 11.23 6.59 -0.07
C SER A 59 10.02 6.28 0.80
N VAL A 60 8.86 6.02 0.18
CA VAL A 60 7.61 5.66 0.85
C VAL A 60 7.74 4.29 1.49
N ARG A 61 8.21 3.29 0.73
CA ARG A 61 8.46 1.94 1.23
C ARG A 61 9.42 1.95 2.42
N PHE A 62 10.56 2.64 2.28
CA PHE A 62 11.53 2.74 3.36
C PHE A 62 10.93 3.37 4.62
N HIS A 63 10.10 4.40 4.48
CA HIS A 63 9.42 5.01 5.61
C HIS A 63 8.42 4.05 6.27
N ALA A 64 7.59 3.36 5.48
CA ALA A 64 6.63 2.38 5.96
C ALA A 64 7.30 1.22 6.74
N GLU A 65 8.38 0.67 6.20
CA GLU A 65 9.15 -0.40 6.86
C GLU A 65 9.77 0.10 8.18
N THR A 66 10.26 1.34 8.20
CA THR A 66 10.86 1.93 9.40
C THR A 66 9.82 2.17 10.49
N THR A 67 8.64 2.69 10.14
CA THR A 67 7.57 2.96 11.11
C THR A 67 6.92 1.68 11.62
N SER A 68 6.74 0.67 10.76
CA SER A 68 6.25 -0.65 11.17
C SER A 68 7.20 -1.33 12.18
N ARG A 69 8.52 -1.31 11.94
CA ARG A 69 9.50 -1.81 12.93
C ARG A 69 9.46 -1.04 14.25
N ALA A 70 9.12 0.24 14.22
CA ALA A 70 8.99 1.04 15.42
C ALA A 70 7.69 0.72 16.19
N SER A 71 6.59 0.39 15.51
CA SER A 71 5.32 0.02 16.14
C SER A 71 5.35 -1.38 16.76
N GLN A 72 6.13 -2.32 16.20
CA GLN A 72 6.40 -3.63 16.83
C GLN A 72 6.91 -3.52 18.27
N ARG A 73 7.59 -2.43 18.61
CA ARG A 73 8.16 -2.19 19.96
C ARG A 73 7.17 -1.56 20.94
N LYS A 74 5.94 -1.23 20.50
CA LYS A 74 4.95 -0.44 21.24
C LYS A 74 3.65 -1.21 21.52
N ASP A 75 3.67 -2.54 21.51
CA ASP A 75 2.46 -3.40 21.65
C ASP A 75 1.30 -2.98 20.71
N SER A 76 1.64 -2.51 19.51
CA SER A 76 0.66 -2.14 18.49
C SER A 76 -0.07 -3.37 17.94
N ILE A 77 -1.32 -3.19 17.50
CA ILE A 77 -2.19 -4.28 17.05
C ILE A 77 -1.63 -4.87 15.75
N PRO A 78 -1.28 -6.17 15.69
CA PRO A 78 -0.70 -6.78 14.49
C PRO A 78 -1.76 -6.92 13.39
N LEU A 79 -1.46 -6.35 12.22
CA LEU A 79 -2.34 -6.30 11.06
C LEU A 79 -1.57 -6.76 9.81
N TYR A 80 -2.16 -7.68 9.06
CA TYR A 80 -1.63 -8.12 7.77
C TYR A 80 -2.34 -7.37 6.64
N LEU A 81 -1.59 -6.73 5.76
CA LEU A 81 -2.10 -5.97 4.62
C LEU A 81 -1.61 -6.62 3.31
N GLU A 82 -2.53 -7.21 2.56
CA GLU A 82 -2.25 -7.91 1.30
C GLU A 82 -2.65 -7.07 0.09
N ALA A 83 -1.77 -6.93 -0.90
CA ALA A 83 -2.12 -6.36 -2.20
C ALA A 83 -2.88 -7.39 -3.04
N VAL A 84 -4.20 -7.22 -3.14
CA VAL A 84 -5.02 -8.01 -4.07
C VAL A 84 -4.95 -7.42 -5.47
N SER A 85 -5.10 -6.11 -5.56
CA SER A 85 -4.92 -5.35 -6.80
C SER A 85 -4.42 -3.94 -6.47
N THR A 86 -3.61 -3.36 -7.34
CA THR A 86 -3.10 -2.00 -7.17
C THR A 86 -3.04 -1.32 -8.52
N LYS A 87 -3.42 -0.04 -8.59
CA LYS A 87 -3.15 0.79 -9.79
C LYS A 87 -1.71 1.25 -9.80
N ASP A 88 -1.16 1.47 -8.60
CA ASP A 88 0.23 1.80 -8.36
C ASP A 88 0.73 1.00 -7.15
N ARG A 89 1.86 0.31 -7.33
CA ARG A 89 2.51 -0.47 -6.28
C ARG A 89 2.89 0.35 -5.03
N THR A 90 2.86 1.68 -5.11
CA THR A 90 3.11 2.59 -3.98
C THR A 90 1.89 2.73 -3.07
N GLU A 91 0.68 2.49 -3.57
CA GLU A 91 -0.57 2.70 -2.83
C GLU A 91 -0.65 1.87 -1.55
N ILE A 92 -0.22 0.60 -1.60
CA ILE A 92 -0.25 -0.28 -0.43
C ILE A 92 0.68 0.22 0.68
N TRP A 93 1.83 0.79 0.32
CA TRP A 93 2.78 1.34 1.30
C TRP A 93 2.27 2.63 1.92
N LEU A 94 1.59 3.48 1.13
CA LEU A 94 0.90 4.66 1.66
C LEU A 94 -0.19 4.26 2.66
N GLU A 95 -0.94 3.20 2.36
CA GLU A 95 -1.94 2.68 3.27
C GLU A 95 -1.31 2.09 4.55
N ALA A 96 -0.20 1.36 4.42
CA ALA A 96 0.52 0.84 5.58
C ALA A 96 1.00 1.95 6.52
N ILE A 97 1.47 3.08 6.00
CA ILE A 97 1.84 4.25 6.81
C ILE A 97 0.60 4.82 7.54
N ARG A 98 -0.52 4.97 6.84
CA ARG A 98 -1.78 5.48 7.39
C ARG A 98 -2.27 4.62 8.56
N LEU A 99 -2.32 3.30 8.36
CA LEU A 99 -2.71 2.33 9.39
C LEU A 99 -1.71 2.29 10.55
N THR A 100 -0.41 2.40 10.27
CA THR A 100 0.61 2.47 11.33
C THR A 100 0.41 3.72 12.20
N ALA A 101 0.04 4.85 11.61
CA ALA A 101 -0.28 6.06 12.35
C ALA A 101 -1.56 5.94 13.21
N GLN A 102 -2.42 4.97 12.92
CA GLN A 102 -3.62 4.63 13.71
C GLN A 102 -3.36 3.62 14.82
N GLY A 103 -2.10 3.19 15.01
CA GLY A 103 -1.71 2.26 16.08
C GLY A 103 -1.62 0.80 15.66
N PHE A 104 -1.63 0.50 14.36
CA PHE A 104 -1.39 -0.87 13.87
C PHE A 104 0.11 -1.16 13.67
N CYS A 105 0.49 -2.41 13.90
CA CYS A 105 1.75 -2.98 13.43
C CYS A 105 1.47 -3.71 12.11
N VAL A 106 1.73 -3.00 11.00
CA VAL A 106 1.36 -3.49 9.67
C VAL A 106 2.47 -4.33 9.05
N GLU A 107 2.17 -5.59 8.75
CA GLU A 107 2.93 -6.44 7.85
C GLU A 107 2.36 -6.33 6.44
N VAL A 108 3.19 -5.96 5.46
CA VAL A 108 2.75 -5.72 4.09
C VAL A 108 3.16 -6.89 3.20
N CYS A 109 2.19 -7.48 2.51
CA CYS A 109 2.42 -8.37 1.39
C CYS A 109 2.11 -7.63 0.07
N PRO A 110 3.13 -7.18 -0.68
CA PRO A 110 2.93 -6.38 -1.88
C PRO A 110 2.46 -7.19 -3.10
N GLY A 111 2.20 -8.49 -2.95
CA GLY A 111 1.72 -9.38 -3.99
C GLY A 111 0.56 -10.24 -3.50
N THR A 112 -0.09 -10.92 -4.43
CA THR A 112 -1.26 -11.75 -4.14
C THR A 112 -0.79 -13.13 -3.67
N ASN A 113 -1.05 -13.47 -2.40
CA ASN A 113 -0.65 -14.75 -1.80
C ASN A 113 -1.80 -15.76 -1.89
N ILE A 114 -2.00 -16.37 -3.07
CA ILE A 114 -3.07 -17.36 -3.25
C ILE A 114 -2.77 -18.57 -2.37
N GLY A 115 -3.68 -18.92 -1.46
CA GLY A 115 -3.59 -20.14 -0.65
C GLY A 115 -2.59 -20.11 0.51
N GLN A 116 -1.99 -18.96 0.81
CA GLN A 116 -1.21 -18.77 2.04
C GLN A 116 -2.00 -17.88 3.00
N LEU A 117 -2.48 -18.49 4.09
CA LEU A 117 -3.09 -17.73 5.17
C LEU A 117 -2.02 -16.88 5.86
N PRO A 118 -2.35 -15.64 6.25
CA PRO A 118 -1.48 -14.82 7.09
C PRO A 118 -1.04 -15.59 8.33
N ALA A 119 0.17 -15.30 8.81
CA ALA A 119 0.69 -15.93 10.01
C ALA A 119 -0.31 -15.78 11.18
N LYS A 120 -0.46 -16.83 11.99
CA LYS A 120 -1.46 -16.95 13.08
C LYS A 120 -1.42 -15.81 14.12
N HIS A 121 -0.39 -14.97 14.13
CA HIS A 121 -0.22 -13.88 15.08
C HIS A 121 -0.95 -12.59 14.68
N HIS A 122 -1.51 -12.48 13.47
CA HIS A 122 -2.25 -11.28 13.06
C HIS A 122 -3.68 -11.30 13.60
N GLN A 123 -4.11 -10.17 14.18
CA GLN A 123 -5.48 -10.00 14.67
C GLN A 123 -6.44 -9.59 13.55
N HIS A 124 -5.91 -8.93 12.50
CA HIS A 124 -6.67 -8.46 11.36
C HIS A 124 -5.95 -8.74 10.05
N HIS A 125 -6.70 -9.11 9.01
CA HIS A 125 -6.23 -9.22 7.62
C HIS A 125 -7.02 -8.25 6.74
N LEU A 126 -6.32 -7.32 6.11
CA LEU A 126 -6.87 -6.41 5.13
C LEU A 126 -6.42 -6.79 3.72
N MET A 127 -7.38 -6.98 2.83
CA MET A 127 -7.17 -7.17 1.40
C MET A 127 -7.31 -5.82 0.68
N TRP A 128 -6.20 -5.27 0.20
CA TRP A 128 -6.17 -4.00 -0.53
C TRP A 128 -6.57 -4.18 -1.98
N CYS A 129 -7.67 -3.54 -2.36
CA CYS A 129 -8.21 -3.49 -3.72
C CYS A 129 -8.11 -2.05 -4.27
N GLY A 130 -7.02 -1.76 -4.98
CA GLY A 130 -6.78 -0.49 -5.65
C GLY A 130 -7.40 -0.39 -7.05
N ALA A 131 -7.60 -1.53 -7.71
CA ALA A 131 -8.01 -1.64 -9.11
C ALA A 131 -9.14 -2.64 -9.35
N GLY A 132 -10.02 -2.85 -8.36
CA GLY A 132 -11.04 -3.90 -8.42
C GLY A 132 -10.50 -5.26 -7.99
N ILE A 133 -11.38 -6.23 -7.78
CA ILE A 133 -11.02 -7.58 -7.31
C ILE A 133 -11.50 -8.61 -8.33
N SER A 134 -10.68 -9.63 -8.61
CA SER A 134 -11.09 -10.71 -9.51
C SER A 134 -12.20 -11.56 -8.87
N SER A 135 -13.04 -12.19 -9.71
CA SER A 135 -14.08 -13.10 -9.24
C SER A 135 -13.52 -14.22 -8.35
N SER A 136 -12.36 -14.78 -8.73
CA SER A 136 -11.68 -15.82 -7.93
C SER A 136 -11.26 -15.34 -6.54
N ARG A 137 -10.73 -14.12 -6.43
CA ARG A 137 -10.31 -13.54 -5.15
C ARG A 137 -11.49 -13.11 -4.30
N MET A 138 -12.56 -12.61 -4.91
CA MET A 138 -13.81 -12.32 -4.20
C MET A 138 -14.39 -13.59 -3.58
N SER A 139 -14.43 -14.70 -4.34
CA SER A 139 -14.90 -15.99 -3.81
C SER A 139 -14.04 -16.49 -2.64
N GLN A 140 -12.70 -16.34 -2.73
CA GLN A 140 -11.80 -16.67 -1.63
C GLN A 140 -12.09 -15.82 -0.38
N TYR A 141 -12.22 -14.49 -0.54
CA TYR A 141 -12.56 -13.58 0.54
C TYR A 141 -13.87 -13.97 1.23
N LEU A 142 -14.92 -14.25 0.45
CA LEU A 142 -16.21 -14.66 0.99
C LEU A 142 -16.10 -15.96 1.79
N TYR A 143 -15.39 -16.96 1.26
CA TYR A 143 -15.14 -18.23 1.96
C TYR A 143 -14.38 -18.05 3.28
N GLU A 144 -13.29 -17.26 3.27
CA GLU A 144 -12.51 -16.97 4.48
C GLU A 144 -13.36 -16.23 5.53
N ARG A 145 -14.13 -15.24 5.10
CA ARG A 145 -15.03 -14.48 5.97
C ARG A 145 -16.13 -15.35 6.58
N GLU A 146 -16.76 -16.22 5.78
CA GLU A 146 -17.79 -17.17 6.25
C GLU A 146 -17.23 -18.22 7.21
N SER A 147 -15.94 -18.56 7.04
CA SER A 147 -15.22 -19.46 7.95
C SER A 147 -14.81 -18.80 9.28
N GLY A 148 -15.16 -17.52 9.48
CA GLY A 148 -14.82 -16.76 10.70
C GLY A 148 -13.41 -16.18 10.71
N TYR A 149 -12.69 -16.21 9.58
CA TYR A 149 -11.38 -15.59 9.46
C TYR A 149 -11.51 -14.05 9.46
N PRO A 150 -10.67 -13.30 10.21
CA PRO A 150 -10.82 -11.85 10.39
C PRO A 150 -10.29 -11.06 9.18
N VAL A 151 -10.84 -11.36 7.99
CA VAL A 151 -10.50 -10.72 6.72
C VAL A 151 -11.50 -9.62 6.36
N MET A 152 -11.00 -8.52 5.82
CA MET A 152 -11.81 -7.40 5.33
C MET A 152 -11.28 -6.90 3.99
N LEU A 153 -12.18 -6.51 3.09
CA LEU A 153 -11.81 -5.75 1.89
C LEU A 153 -11.59 -4.28 2.26
N CYS A 154 -10.55 -3.69 1.66
CA CYS A 154 -10.25 -2.27 1.79
C CYS A 154 -9.72 -1.71 0.47
N GLY A 155 -9.45 -0.41 0.43
CA GLY A 155 -8.97 0.27 -0.78
C GLY A 155 -10.08 0.93 -1.60
N PRO A 156 -9.68 1.72 -2.60
CA PRO A 156 -10.56 2.63 -3.34
C PRO A 156 -11.50 1.93 -4.32
N ASP A 157 -11.23 0.69 -4.72
CA ASP A 157 -12.04 -0.03 -5.71
C ASP A 157 -12.16 -1.50 -5.35
N GLN A 158 -13.26 -1.84 -4.68
CA GLN A 158 -13.61 -3.20 -4.26
C GLN A 158 -14.62 -3.87 -5.21
N SER A 159 -14.85 -3.28 -6.40
CA SER A 159 -15.77 -3.83 -7.38
C SER A 159 -15.21 -5.11 -8.02
N ILE A 160 -16.09 -6.07 -8.31
CA ILE A 160 -15.68 -7.27 -9.05
C ILE A 160 -15.33 -6.85 -10.47
N LEU A 161 -14.10 -7.17 -10.90
CA LEU A 161 -13.68 -6.99 -12.28
C LEU A 161 -14.61 -7.80 -13.18
N LYS A 162 -15.38 -7.12 -14.03
CA LYS A 162 -16.15 -7.80 -15.07
C LYS A 162 -15.13 -8.46 -16.00
N ASP A 163 -15.15 -9.79 -16.07
CA ASP A 163 -14.35 -10.56 -17.02
C ASP A 163 -14.62 -10.00 -18.42
N SER A 164 -13.71 -9.16 -18.90
CA SER A 164 -13.69 -8.76 -20.29
C SER A 164 -13.07 -9.95 -21.01
N VAL A 165 -13.93 -10.66 -21.72
CA VAL A 165 -13.66 -11.72 -22.69
C VAL A 165 -12.21 -11.67 -23.22
N ALA A 166 -11.49 -12.77 -22.98
CA ALA A 166 -10.33 -13.28 -23.71
C ALA A 166 -9.57 -12.30 -24.64
N CYS A 167 -8.34 -11.96 -24.27
CA CYS A 167 -7.26 -11.88 -25.25
C CYS A 167 -6.20 -12.91 -24.88
N MET A 168 -6.27 -14.05 -25.56
CA MET A 168 -5.12 -14.91 -25.81
C MET A 168 -3.95 -14.05 -26.32
N VAL A 169 -2.82 -14.10 -25.63
CA VAL A 169 -1.52 -14.19 -26.29
C VAL A 169 -0.73 -15.25 -25.53
N SER A 170 -0.87 -16.49 -25.99
CA SER A 170 0.16 -17.49 -25.80
C SER A 170 1.44 -16.99 -26.47
N LEU A 171 2.57 -17.29 -25.83
CA LEU A 171 3.92 -17.19 -26.39
C LEU A 171 4.02 -17.77 -27.81
#